data_AF-A0A842TG35-F1
#
_entry.id   AF-A0A842TG35-F1
#
_cell.length_a   1.000
_cell.length_b   1.000
_cell.length_c   1.000
_cell.angle_alpha   90.00
_cell.angle_beta   90.00
_cell.angle_gamma   90.00
#
_symmetry.space_group_name_H-M   'P 1'
#
loop_
_entity.id
_entity.type
_entity.pdbx_description
1 polymer ?
#
loop_
_entity_poly.entity_id
_entity_poly.type
_entity_poly.pdbx_seq_one_letter_code
_entity_poly.pdbx_strand_id
1 'polypeptide(L)'
;MKNIEKQLIDRFRCPICKSDLMFIDEKFYCQKCSKSYIMKKSIPDFYIKPDNAVNNIKKSIKLIDILSKVYESSIWYPTVYHMYGGINIPSISNTIKKVTNMIKSHKLILDVACGTGLYTRALAEKSKYVYGIDFSRGMLEKAKTLAKKKKFK
;
A
#
# COMPACT_ATOMS: atom_id res chain seq x y z
N MET A 1 -3.63 -7.57 -21.52
CA MET A 1 -3.49 -6.47 -20.54
C MET A 1 -3.90 -5.17 -21.20
N LYS A 2 -4.67 -4.31 -20.51
CA LYS A 2 -4.98 -2.97 -21.02
C LYS A 2 -3.70 -2.12 -21.03
N ASN A 3 -3.58 -1.17 -21.96
CA ASN A 3 -2.37 -0.32 -22.11
C ASN A 3 -2.00 0.42 -20.80
N ILE A 4 -3.01 0.82 -20.02
CA ILE A 4 -2.85 1.48 -18.71
C ILE A 4 -2.25 0.54 -17.65
N GLU A 5 -2.68 -0.72 -17.61
CA GLU A 5 -2.15 -1.71 -16.65
C GLU A 5 -0.67 -1.98 -16.93
N LYS A 6 -0.29 -2.02 -18.21
CA LYS A 6 1.11 -2.17 -18.62
C LYS A 6 1.97 -1.00 -18.14
N GLN A 7 1.54 0.25 -18.40
CA GLN A 7 2.26 1.45 -17.93
C GLN A 7 2.44 1.50 -16.41
N LEU A 8 1.48 0.95 -15.66
CA LEU A 8 1.56 0.89 -14.20
C LEU A 8 2.55 -0.16 -13.70
N ILE A 9 2.58 -1.32 -14.36
CA ILE A 9 3.46 -2.46 -14.04
C ILE A 9 4.91 -2.14 -14.41
N ASP A 10 5.14 -1.43 -15.52
CA ASP A 10 6.47 -1.06 -16.01
C ASP A 10 7.26 -0.15 -15.05
N ARG A 11 6.64 0.34 -13.97
CA ARG A 11 7.29 1.14 -12.90
C ARG A 11 7.89 0.30 -11.79
N PHE A 12 7.51 -0.97 -11.69
CA PHE A 12 8.07 -1.84 -10.66
C PHE A 12 9.52 -2.19 -10.97
N ARG A 13 10.34 -2.20 -9.92
CA ARG A 13 11.78 -2.48 -9.99
C ARG A 13 12.12 -3.58 -9.00
N CYS A 14 13.12 -4.39 -9.34
CA CYS A 14 13.60 -5.45 -8.48
C CYS A 14 14.04 -4.86 -7.13
N PRO A 15 13.46 -5.28 -5.99
CA PRO A 15 13.84 -4.71 -4.71
C PRO A 15 15.28 -5.05 -4.28
N ILE A 16 15.91 -6.10 -4.85
CA ILE A 16 17.31 -6.44 -4.60
C ILE A 16 18.26 -5.58 -5.42
N CYS A 17 18.22 -5.70 -6.75
CA CYS A 17 19.24 -5.11 -7.63
C CYS A 17 18.77 -3.87 -8.41
N LYS A 18 17.52 -3.43 -8.18
CA LYS A 18 16.88 -2.24 -8.76
C LYS A 18 16.68 -2.24 -10.28
N SER A 19 17.04 -3.34 -10.97
CA SER A 19 16.76 -3.52 -12.40
C SER A 19 15.28 -3.68 -12.71
N ASP A 20 14.96 -3.54 -14.00
CA ASP A 20 13.63 -3.77 -14.55
C ASP A 20 13.14 -5.19 -14.28
N LEU A 21 11.80 -5.32 -14.24
CA LEU A 21 11.10 -6.58 -14.02
C LEU A 21 10.26 -6.91 -15.26
N MET A 22 10.38 -8.15 -15.74
CA MET A 22 9.47 -8.71 -16.73
C MET A 22 8.24 -9.28 -16.04
N PHE A 23 7.05 -9.01 -16.54
CA PHE A 23 5.82 -9.56 -16.01
C PHE A 23 5.27 -10.66 -16.93
N ILE A 24 5.23 -11.90 -16.45
CA ILE A 24 4.81 -13.11 -17.17
C ILE A 24 3.99 -13.98 -16.21
N ASP A 25 2.81 -14.45 -16.63
CA ASP A 25 1.98 -15.40 -15.86
C ASP A 25 1.81 -15.07 -14.36
N GLU A 26 1.36 -13.85 -14.06
CA GLU A 26 1.18 -13.35 -12.69
C GLU A 26 2.47 -13.32 -11.83
N LYS A 27 3.64 -13.31 -12.47
CA LYS A 27 4.93 -13.21 -11.81
C LYS A 27 5.79 -12.13 -12.41
N PHE A 28 6.56 -11.48 -11.56
CA PHE A 28 7.62 -10.56 -11.94
C PHE A 28 8.96 -11.29 -11.89
N TYR A 29 9.76 -11.14 -12.93
CA TYR A 29 11.07 -11.77 -13.07
C TYR A 29 12.14 -10.71 -13.26
N CYS A 30 13.19 -10.77 -12.45
CA CYS A 30 14.37 -9.93 -12.65
C CYS A 30 15.43 -10.70 -13.43
N GLN A 31 15.76 -10.23 -14.63
CA GLN A 31 16.79 -10.87 -15.46
C GLN A 31 18.22 -10.70 -14.92
N LYS A 32 18.47 -9.67 -14.10
CA LYS A 32 19.81 -9.37 -13.56
C LYS A 32 20.21 -10.24 -12.37
N CYS A 33 19.28 -10.50 -11.44
CA CYS A 33 19.56 -11.26 -10.21
C CYS A 33 18.76 -12.57 -10.10
N SER A 34 18.03 -12.92 -11.16
CA SER A 34 17.24 -14.15 -11.30
C SER A 34 16.15 -14.34 -10.22
N LYS A 35 15.86 -13.34 -9.39
CA LYS A 35 14.74 -13.39 -8.45
C LYS A 35 13.40 -13.22 -9.16
N SER A 36 12.41 -13.90 -8.61
CA SER A 36 11.02 -13.77 -9.03
C SER A 36 10.12 -13.35 -7.86
N TYR A 37 9.03 -12.65 -8.19
CA TYR A 37 8.06 -12.13 -7.24
C TYR A 37 6.66 -12.47 -7.74
N ILE A 38 5.79 -12.93 -6.86
CA ILE A 38 4.45 -13.37 -7.23
C ILE A 38 3.46 -12.22 -7.14
N MET A 39 2.47 -12.21 -8.01
CA MET A 39 1.27 -11.40 -7.84
C MET A 39 0.15 -12.27 -7.28
N LYS A 40 -0.31 -11.93 -6.09
CA LYS A 40 -1.44 -12.62 -5.45
C LYS A 40 -2.64 -11.68 -5.45
N LYS A 41 -3.82 -12.15 -5.85
CA LYS A 41 -5.06 -11.34 -5.88
C LYS A 41 -4.85 -9.95 -6.49
N SER A 42 -4.07 -9.86 -7.58
CA SER A 42 -3.61 -8.61 -8.22
C SER A 42 -3.03 -7.56 -7.24
N ILE A 43 -2.16 -8.02 -6.33
CA ILE A 43 -1.27 -7.24 -5.48
C ILE A 43 0.12 -7.90 -5.58
N PRO A 44 1.14 -7.21 -6.14
CA PRO A 44 2.50 -7.71 -6.20
C PRO A 44 3.09 -7.94 -4.81
N ASP A 45 3.78 -9.06 -4.61
CA ASP A 45 4.47 -9.40 -3.37
C ASP A 45 5.98 -9.25 -3.56
N PHE A 46 6.48 -8.07 -3.21
CA PHE A 46 7.90 -7.72 -3.28
C PHE A 46 8.63 -7.92 -1.95
N TYR A 47 8.00 -8.60 -0.98
CA TYR A 47 8.60 -8.80 0.33
C TYR A 47 9.84 -9.71 0.21
N ILE A 48 10.99 -9.19 0.62
CA ILE A 48 12.22 -9.96 0.76
C ILE A 48 12.32 -10.30 2.24
N LYS A 49 12.31 -11.60 2.55
CA LYS A 49 12.57 -12.06 3.91
C LYS A 49 14.03 -11.72 4.26
N PRO A 50 14.29 -10.91 5.30
CA PRO A 50 15.66 -10.71 5.76
C PRO A 50 16.23 -12.02 6.29
N ASP A 51 17.51 -12.29 6.02
CA ASP A 51 18.18 -13.54 6.43
C ASP A 51 18.10 -13.76 7.94
N ASN A 52 18.17 -12.67 8.72
CA ASN A 52 17.99 -12.64 10.17
C ASN A 52 16.61 -12.07 10.54
N ALA A 53 15.53 -12.61 9.97
CA ALA A 53 14.19 -12.14 10.26
C ALA A 53 13.86 -12.27 11.75
N VAL A 54 14.04 -11.16 12.47
CA VAL A 54 13.73 -10.96 13.89
C VAL A 54 12.33 -11.51 14.13
N ASN A 55 12.22 -12.59 14.90
CA ASN A 55 10.95 -13.25 15.19
C ASN A 55 9.90 -12.28 15.76
N ASN A 56 10.35 -11.22 16.45
CA ASN A 56 9.51 -10.16 16.99
C ASN A 56 8.80 -9.35 15.89
N ILE A 57 9.48 -9.02 14.78
CA ILE A 57 8.87 -8.29 13.65
C ILE A 57 7.75 -9.14 13.04
N LYS A 58 8.00 -10.44 12.77
CA LYS A 58 6.96 -11.34 12.24
C LYS A 58 5.73 -11.44 13.14
N LYS A 59 5.93 -11.49 14.47
CA LYS A 59 4.82 -11.54 15.44
C LYS A 59 3.98 -10.27 15.38
N SER A 60 4.61 -9.10 15.32
CA SER A 60 3.92 -7.81 15.16
C SER A 60 3.18 -7.72 13.82
N ILE A 61 3.80 -8.16 12.71
CA ILE A 61 3.16 -8.22 11.39
C ILE A 61 1.88 -9.06 11.44
N LYS A 62 1.96 -10.26 12.05
CA LYS A 62 0.81 -11.15 12.17
C LYS A 62 -0.31 -10.56 13.03
N LEU A 63 0.05 -9.86 14.12
CA LEU A 63 -0.91 -9.16 14.97
C LEU A 63 -1.64 -8.05 14.19
N ILE A 64 -0.88 -7.26 13.41
CA ILE A 64 -1.42 -6.19 12.56
C ILE A 64 -2.33 -6.77 11.47
N ASP A 65 -1.95 -7.88 10.84
CA ASP A 65 -2.79 -8.59 9.86
C ASP A 65 -4.13 -9.05 10.47
N ILE A 66 -4.14 -9.56 11.71
CA ILE A 66 -5.37 -9.95 12.42
C ILE A 66 -6.25 -8.72 12.69
N LEU A 67 -5.64 -7.64 13.19
CA LEU A 67 -6.33 -6.39 13.53
C LEU A 67 -6.81 -5.62 12.30
N SER A 68 -6.29 -5.89 11.10
CA SER A 68 -6.68 -5.25 9.83
C SER A 68 -8.20 -5.30 9.57
N LYS A 69 -8.90 -6.34 10.04
CA LYS A 69 -10.36 -6.50 9.86
C LYS A 69 -11.17 -5.41 10.56
N VAL A 70 -10.74 -5.02 11.76
CA VAL A 70 -11.38 -4.01 12.60
C VAL A 70 -10.74 -2.63 12.47
N TYR A 71 -9.67 -2.52 11.68
CA TYR A 71 -8.80 -1.34 11.62
C TYR A 71 -9.53 -0.05 11.24
N GLU A 72 -10.50 -0.09 10.32
CA GLU A 72 -11.34 1.08 9.95
C GLU A 72 -12.67 1.16 10.72
N SER A 73 -12.89 0.33 11.75
CA SER A 73 -14.08 0.51 12.58
C SER A 73 -14.04 1.90 13.24
N SER A 74 -15.21 2.53 13.40
CA SER A 74 -15.35 3.89 13.91
C SER A 74 -14.74 4.11 15.30
N ILE A 75 -14.42 3.03 16.01
CA ILE A 75 -13.82 3.04 17.35
C ILE A 75 -12.32 2.73 17.26
N TRP A 76 -11.89 1.74 16.47
CA TRP A 76 -10.50 1.29 16.46
C TRP A 76 -9.55 2.25 15.74
N TYR A 77 -9.94 2.79 14.58
CA TYR A 77 -9.04 3.68 13.82
C TYR A 77 -8.72 4.98 14.58
N PRO A 78 -9.71 5.71 15.14
CA PRO A 78 -9.42 6.92 15.91
C PRO A 78 -8.62 6.61 17.18
N THR A 79 -8.91 5.50 17.85
CA THR A 79 -8.19 5.11 19.08
C THR A 79 -6.73 4.82 18.79
N VAL A 80 -6.44 3.99 17.78
CA VAL A 80 -5.07 3.66 17.38
C VAL A 80 -4.34 4.92 16.87
N TYR A 81 -5.02 5.76 16.10
CA TYR A 81 -4.45 7.01 15.58
C TYR A 81 -4.00 7.96 16.71
N HIS A 82 -4.84 8.19 17.72
CA HIS A 82 -4.47 9.05 18.86
C HIS A 82 -3.51 8.36 19.84
N MET A 83 -3.54 7.03 19.94
CA MET A 83 -2.58 6.28 20.77
C MET A 83 -1.14 6.42 20.22
N TYR A 84 -0.97 6.36 18.90
CA TYR A 84 0.36 6.49 18.28
C TYR A 84 0.76 7.96 17.98
N GLY A 85 -0.20 8.84 17.70
CA GLY A 85 0.09 10.24 17.39
C GLY A 85 0.00 11.21 18.59
N GLY A 86 -0.62 10.79 19.69
CA GLY A 86 -0.90 11.62 20.86
C GLY A 86 -2.29 12.27 20.81
N ILE A 87 -2.77 12.75 21.97
CA ILE A 87 -4.14 13.28 22.14
C ILE A 87 -4.33 14.62 21.41
N ASN A 88 -3.25 15.37 21.17
CA ASN A 88 -3.29 16.72 20.59
C ASN A 88 -3.22 16.73 19.04
N ILE A 89 -3.31 15.57 18.38
CA ILE A 89 -3.29 15.51 16.92
C ILE A 89 -4.64 15.91 16.32
N PRO A 90 -4.67 16.53 15.14
CA PRO A 90 -5.92 16.84 14.45
C PRO A 90 -6.73 15.57 14.18
N SER A 91 -8.05 15.72 14.06
CA SER A 91 -8.89 14.61 13.61
C SER A 91 -8.40 14.05 12.26
N ILE A 92 -8.58 12.75 12.06
CA ILE A 92 -8.21 12.03 10.84
C ILE A 92 -8.71 12.75 9.58
N SER A 93 -9.97 13.21 9.59
CA SER A 93 -10.56 13.95 8.47
C SER A 93 -9.82 15.25 8.19
N ASN A 94 -9.47 16.01 9.22
CA ASN A 94 -8.69 17.24 9.09
C ASN A 94 -7.28 16.96 8.57
N THR A 95 -6.63 15.89 9.04
CA THR A 95 -5.31 15.48 8.56
C THR A 95 -5.36 15.08 7.08
N ILE A 96 -6.33 14.25 6.67
CA ILE A 96 -6.53 13.89 5.25
C ILE A 96 -6.79 15.13 4.40
N LYS A 97 -7.64 16.06 4.86
CA LYS A 97 -7.92 17.30 4.16
C LYS A 97 -6.67 18.17 4.00
N LYS A 98 -5.86 18.30 5.05
CA LYS A 98 -4.58 19.02 4.98
C LYS A 98 -3.62 18.37 3.99
N VAL A 99 -3.38 17.06 4.10
CA VAL A 99 -2.48 16.32 3.19
C VAL A 99 -2.96 16.44 1.75
N THR A 100 -4.25 16.17 1.47
CA THR A 100 -4.80 16.27 0.11
C THR A 100 -4.79 17.69 -0.45
N ASN A 101 -4.76 18.73 0.37
CA ASN A 101 -4.67 20.12 -0.07
C ASN A 101 -3.23 20.58 -0.34
N MET A 102 -2.24 19.97 0.32
CA MET A 102 -0.82 20.20 0.02
C MET A 102 -0.43 19.66 -1.36
N ILE A 103 -1.16 18.66 -1.85
CA ILE A 103 -0.93 18.06 -3.15
C ILE A 103 -1.57 18.91 -4.25
N LYS A 104 -0.74 19.64 -5.00
CA LYS A 104 -1.11 20.21 -6.31
C LYS A 104 -1.40 19.08 -7.29
N SER A 105 -2.04 19.32 -8.44
CA SER A 105 -2.35 18.24 -9.40
C SER A 105 -1.08 17.45 -9.80
N HIS A 106 -0.93 16.22 -9.31
CA HIS A 106 0.19 15.32 -9.63
C HIS A 106 -0.31 14.13 -10.45
N LYS A 107 0.47 13.74 -11.46
CA LYS A 107 0.17 12.55 -12.27
C LYS A 107 0.38 11.25 -11.49
N LEU A 108 1.20 11.27 -10.44
CA LEU A 108 1.66 10.07 -9.76
C LEU A 108 1.98 10.34 -8.29
N ILE A 109 1.50 9.49 -7.38
CA ILE A 109 1.76 9.55 -5.94
C ILE A 109 2.15 8.16 -5.43
N LEU A 110 3.05 8.11 -4.43
CA LEU A 110 3.34 6.94 -3.63
C LEU A 110 2.89 7.19 -2.18
N ASP A 111 2.04 6.31 -1.66
CA ASP A 111 1.58 6.26 -0.28
C ASP A 111 2.29 5.10 0.45
N VAL A 112 3.19 5.44 1.37
CA VAL A 112 4.05 4.49 2.09
C VAL A 112 3.42 4.13 3.43
N ALA A 113 3.40 2.83 3.76
CA ALA A 113 2.64 2.30 4.89
C ALA A 113 1.15 2.67 4.78
N CYS A 114 0.58 2.38 3.60
CA CYS A 114 -0.75 2.86 3.23
C CYS A 114 -1.88 2.24 4.07
N GLY A 115 -1.60 1.19 4.84
CA GLY A 115 -2.59 0.47 5.64
C GLY A 115 -3.77 0.01 4.78
N THR A 116 -4.98 0.23 5.28
CA THR A 116 -6.23 -0.02 4.55
C THR A 116 -6.51 1.03 3.47
N GLY A 117 -5.58 1.91 3.13
CA GLY A 117 -5.64 2.83 2.00
C GLY A 117 -6.48 4.09 2.21
N LEU A 118 -6.63 4.55 3.47
CA LEU A 118 -7.44 5.72 3.79
C LEU A 118 -6.95 6.98 3.07
N TYR A 119 -5.66 7.29 3.20
CA TYR A 119 -5.01 8.38 2.48
C TYR A 119 -4.97 8.08 0.99
N THR A 120 -4.55 6.88 0.59
CA THR A 120 -4.50 6.43 -0.82
C THR A 120 -5.79 6.75 -1.57
N ARG A 121 -6.96 6.43 -1.00
CA ARG A 121 -8.27 6.67 -1.62
C ARG A 121 -8.64 8.15 -1.69
N ALA A 122 -8.18 8.98 -0.76
CA ALA A 122 -8.42 10.42 -0.81
C ALA A 122 -7.49 11.09 -1.83
N LEU A 123 -6.24 10.65 -1.92
CA LEU A 123 -5.25 11.13 -2.89
C LEU A 123 -5.63 10.76 -4.32
N ALA A 124 -6.27 9.59 -4.51
CA ALA A 124 -6.73 9.12 -5.82
C ALA A 124 -7.82 10.01 -6.44
N GLU A 125 -8.54 10.81 -5.65
CA GLU A 125 -9.53 11.77 -6.20
C GLU A 125 -8.89 12.98 -6.87
N LYS A 126 -7.61 13.25 -6.58
CA LYS A 126 -6.89 14.45 -7.06
C LYS A 126 -5.73 14.12 -7.98
N SER A 127 -5.51 12.86 -8.30
CA SER A 127 -4.28 12.37 -8.94
C SER A 127 -4.58 11.31 -9.98
N LYS A 128 -3.79 11.28 -11.07
CA LYS A 128 -4.00 10.29 -12.13
C LYS A 128 -3.72 8.86 -11.66
N TYR A 129 -2.66 8.67 -10.87
CA TYR A 129 -2.30 7.37 -10.30
C TYR A 129 -1.78 7.51 -8.87
N VAL A 130 -2.15 6.55 -8.01
CA VAL A 130 -1.61 6.44 -6.65
C VAL A 130 -1.18 4.99 -6.42
N TYR A 131 0.06 4.80 -5.98
CA TYR A 131 0.59 3.52 -5.55
C TYR A 131 0.55 3.46 -4.03
N GLY A 132 -0.09 2.45 -3.45
CA GLY A 132 -0.04 2.18 -2.02
C GLY A 132 0.88 0.99 -1.75
N ILE A 133 1.82 1.14 -0.81
CA ILE A 133 2.66 0.05 -0.33
C ILE A 133 2.47 -0.15 1.17
N ASP A 134 2.44 -1.41 1.58
CA ASP A 134 2.38 -1.80 2.98
C ASP A 134 3.05 -3.17 3.13
N PHE A 135 3.61 -3.47 4.30
CA PHE A 135 4.14 -4.80 4.57
C PHE A 135 3.00 -5.80 4.83
N SER A 136 1.85 -5.32 5.34
CA SER A 136 0.75 -6.15 5.77
C SER A 136 -0.11 -6.53 4.57
N ARG A 137 -0.19 -7.84 4.33
CA ARG A 137 -1.04 -8.38 3.28
C ARG A 137 -2.51 -8.13 3.58
N GLY A 138 -2.93 -8.29 4.83
CA GLY A 138 -4.32 -8.06 5.26
C GLY A 138 -4.77 -6.62 5.00
N MET A 139 -3.90 -5.65 5.31
CA MET A 139 -4.12 -4.22 5.04
C MET A 139 -4.31 -3.95 3.55
N LEU A 140 -3.43 -4.45 2.68
CA LEU A 140 -3.53 -4.26 1.24
C LEU A 140 -4.79 -4.89 0.63
N GLU A 141 -5.19 -6.08 1.10
CA GLU A 141 -6.41 -6.73 0.64
C GLU A 141 -7.67 -5.96 1.05
N LYS A 142 -7.68 -5.41 2.28
CA LYS A 142 -8.73 -4.52 2.76
C LYS A 142 -8.75 -3.23 1.96
N ALA A 143 -7.59 -2.62 1.70
CA ALA A 143 -7.45 -1.41 0.90
C ALA A 143 -8.03 -1.58 -0.50
N LYS A 144 -7.68 -2.68 -1.16
CA LYS A 144 -8.23 -3.04 -2.47
C LYS A 144 -9.74 -3.21 -2.45
N THR A 145 -10.27 -3.87 -1.41
CA THR A 145 -11.72 -4.08 -1.24
C THR A 145 -12.46 -2.75 -1.09
N LEU A 146 -11.92 -1.83 -0.27
CA LEU A 146 -12.51 -0.51 -0.04
C LEU A 146 -12.39 0.39 -1.26
N ALA A 147 -11.26 0.32 -1.99
CA ALA A 147 -11.08 1.04 -3.23
C ALA A 147 -12.12 0.60 -4.29
N LYS A 148 -12.40 -0.69 -4.42
CA LYS A 148 -13.44 -1.20 -5.33
C LYS A 148 -14.85 -0.68 -5.01
N LYS A 149 -15.16 -0.42 -3.74
CA LYS A 149 -16.46 0.13 -3.33
C LYS A 149 -16.60 1.62 -3.64
N LYS A 150 -15.50 2.33 -3.88
CA LYS A 150 -15.48 3.76 -4.15
C LYS A 150 -15.44 4.00 -5.65
N LYS A 151 -16.29 4.90 -6.15
CA LYS A 151 -16.17 5.42 -7.52
C LYS A 151 -15.20 6.60 -7.48
N PHE A 152 -14.01 6.41 -8.05
CA PHE A 152 -13.08 7.51 -8.29
C PHE A 152 -13.52 8.26 -9.56
N LYS A 153 -13.32 9.58 -9.60
CA LYS A 153 -13.64 10.43 -10.76
C LYS A 153 -12.62 10.25 -11.87
#